data_AF-H0TGV7-F1
#
_entry.id   AF-H0TGV7-F1
#
_cell.length_a   1.000
_cell.length_b   1.000
_cell.length_c   1.000
_cell.angle_alpha   90.00
_cell.angle_beta   90.00
_cell.angle_gamma   90.00
#
_symmetry.space_group_name_H-M   'P 1'
#
loop_
_entity.id
_entity.type
_entity.pdbx_description
1 polymer ?
#
loop_
_entity_poly.entity_id
_entity_poly.type
_entity_poly.pdbx_seq_one_letter_code
_entity_poly.pdbx_strand_id
1 'polypeptide(L)'
;MRPELKIIPFPTRQVLPREREEFAFLPAALEIVETPPSPTGRTIGATLIALFVTALIWASFSQVDVVATASGKVIPTGRSKVIQPLEAGVVRAIRVSDGQTVKAGDVLVELDPTMIQGEVSHLQSDLLAAQLDIARLRAALTDTDDPVSAFQPPKEAEASLVAMQRQFLIAQISEHRSKIAALDGQRAQKEAELATISATIEKLNAVIPTIEERVNIRKSLNEYGSRLQYYEVLQQLTESQQERMVQKSHVKEIQASIAAIIETRAQTVGEYRRTLFGELAEAERKAGGLTADLSKAEQRLKLQELTAPVSGVVQQLAVHTLGGVVTPAQTLMVIVPSDSPLEIEAMVSNRDIGFVHVGDDVEIKVDTFDFTRYGLLHGKVRTISSDSIARETTDKQNDKVAGSPEATSEPSGQQLTYAARISVSSQEIQVEDRTVRLSPGMAITAEIKTGSRRIIGYLLSPVMKYRQESFRER
;
A
#
# COMPACT_ATOMS: atom_id res chain seq x y z
N MET A 1 -9.69 100.94 104.05
CA MET A 1 -10.46 101.91 103.24
C MET A 1 -9.90 101.87 101.81
N ARG A 2 -10.66 101.29 100.86
CA ARG A 2 -10.53 101.27 99.38
C ARG A 2 -9.29 100.64 98.70
N PRO A 3 -9.40 100.12 97.44
CA PRO A 3 -10.61 99.81 96.64
C PRO A 3 -10.69 98.39 96.04
N GLU A 4 -11.92 97.93 95.77
CA GLU A 4 -12.22 96.83 94.86
C GLU A 4 -11.94 97.24 93.40
N LEU A 5 -11.26 96.39 92.63
CA LEU A 5 -11.18 96.51 91.17
C LEU A 5 -12.30 95.67 90.54
N LYS A 6 -13.26 96.39 89.98
CA LYS A 6 -14.42 95.91 89.24
C LYS A 6 -13.96 95.34 87.88
N ILE A 7 -14.00 94.02 87.71
CA ILE A 7 -13.67 93.34 86.45
C ILE A 7 -14.89 93.49 85.51
N ILE A 8 -14.69 94.15 84.37
CA ILE A 8 -15.67 94.25 83.27
C ILE A 8 -15.34 93.15 82.25
N PRO A 9 -16.28 92.28 81.85
CA PRO A 9 -16.02 91.29 80.81
C PRO A 9 -15.93 91.94 79.42
N PHE A 10 -14.93 91.53 78.65
CA PHE A 10 -14.71 91.95 77.26
C PHE A 10 -15.79 91.33 76.33
N PRO A 11 -16.38 92.08 75.38
CA PRO A 11 -17.35 91.51 74.44
C PRO A 11 -16.67 90.60 73.39
N THR A 12 -17.19 89.37 73.24
CA THR A 12 -16.78 88.42 72.20
C THR A 12 -17.32 88.87 70.85
N ARG A 13 -16.43 89.28 69.93
CA ARG A 13 -16.79 89.75 68.58
C ARG A 13 -17.14 88.55 67.69
N GLN A 14 -18.35 88.54 67.11
CA GLN A 14 -18.70 87.63 66.01
C GLN A 14 -17.86 87.99 64.78
N VAL A 15 -17.14 87.00 64.23
CA VAL A 15 -16.36 87.15 63.00
C VAL A 15 -17.27 86.81 61.83
N LEU A 16 -17.66 87.82 61.04
CA LEU A 16 -18.36 87.63 59.77
C LEU A 16 -17.35 87.14 58.71
N PRO A 17 -17.76 86.29 57.75
CA PRO A 17 -16.89 85.86 56.66
C PRO A 17 -16.50 87.07 55.80
N ARG A 18 -15.18 87.24 55.59
CA ARG A 18 -14.58 88.39 54.91
C ARG A 18 -14.89 88.40 53.41
N GLU A 19 -15.17 89.58 52.86
CA GLU A 19 -15.42 89.76 51.43
C GLU A 19 -14.10 89.82 50.63
N ARG A 20 -14.14 89.52 49.32
CA ARG A 20 -12.95 89.39 48.45
C ARG A 20 -12.01 90.61 48.49
N GLU A 21 -12.57 91.80 48.69
CA GLU A 21 -11.81 93.05 48.75
C GLU A 21 -11.03 93.21 50.07
N GLU A 22 -11.45 92.53 51.15
CA GLU A 22 -10.78 92.59 52.45
C GLU A 22 -9.49 91.76 52.50
N PHE A 23 -9.31 90.80 51.58
CA PHE A 23 -8.07 90.02 51.48
C PHE A 23 -6.90 90.80 50.87
N ALA A 24 -7.19 91.83 50.06
CA ALA A 24 -6.17 92.65 49.38
C ALA A 24 -5.41 93.60 50.33
N PHE A 25 -5.87 93.74 51.58
CA PHE A 25 -5.24 94.59 52.60
C PHE A 25 -4.55 93.79 53.72
N LEU A 26 -4.49 92.46 53.60
CA LEU A 26 -3.72 91.62 54.53
C LEU A 26 -2.23 91.62 54.15
N PRO A 27 -1.31 91.42 55.11
CA PRO A 27 0.09 91.20 54.80
C PRO A 27 0.22 90.02 53.82
N ALA A 28 1.08 90.14 52.80
CA ALA A 28 1.17 89.20 51.67
C ALA A 28 1.26 87.71 52.06
N ALA A 29 1.76 87.39 53.26
CA ALA A 29 1.80 86.02 53.78
C ALA A 29 0.42 85.44 54.14
N LEU A 30 -0.56 86.25 54.56
CA LEU A 30 -1.91 85.79 54.92
C LEU A 30 -2.87 85.76 53.73
N GLU A 31 -2.71 86.66 52.76
CA GLU A 31 -3.53 86.69 51.54
C GLU A 31 -3.41 85.38 50.75
N ILE A 32 -2.20 84.83 50.63
CA ILE A 32 -1.94 83.59 49.88
C ILE A 32 -2.59 82.36 50.56
N VAL A 33 -2.71 82.35 51.88
CA VAL A 33 -3.25 81.20 52.63
C VAL A 33 -4.78 81.24 52.69
N GLU A 34 -5.38 82.43 52.78
CA GLU A 34 -6.83 82.57 52.96
C GLU A 34 -7.62 82.77 51.65
N THR A 35 -6.96 83.02 50.52
CA THR A 35 -7.66 83.16 49.23
C THR A 35 -8.20 81.81 48.75
N PRO A 36 -9.52 81.62 48.63
CA PRO A 36 -10.06 80.37 48.09
C PRO A 36 -9.66 80.20 46.61
N PRO A 37 -9.19 79.02 46.19
CA PRO A 37 -8.72 78.80 44.82
C PRO A 37 -9.84 79.05 43.80
N SER A 38 -9.45 79.62 42.65
CA SER A 38 -10.38 80.14 41.62
C SER A 38 -11.33 79.05 41.09
N PRO A 39 -12.61 79.38 40.82
CA PRO A 39 -13.61 78.42 40.34
C PRO A 39 -13.27 77.85 38.96
N THR A 40 -12.60 78.61 38.10
CA THR A 40 -12.13 78.17 36.77
C THR A 40 -11.02 77.12 36.85
N GLY A 41 -10.13 77.24 37.85
CA GLY A 41 -9.10 76.23 38.12
C GLY A 41 -9.71 74.89 38.53
N ARG A 42 -10.79 74.93 39.32
CA ARG A 42 -11.55 73.72 39.70
C ARG A 42 -12.24 73.07 38.52
N THR A 43 -12.88 73.84 37.63
CA THR A 43 -13.56 73.26 36.46
C THR A 43 -12.58 72.64 35.47
N ILE A 44 -11.43 73.28 35.23
CA ILE A 44 -10.37 72.74 34.37
C ILE A 44 -9.74 71.49 35.00
N GLY A 45 -9.47 71.51 36.30
CA GLY A 45 -9.02 70.33 37.02
C GLY A 45 -10.03 69.18 36.95
N ALA A 46 -11.32 69.46 37.15
CA ALA A 46 -12.37 68.47 37.09
C ALA A 46 -12.56 67.87 35.68
N THR A 47 -12.48 68.66 34.61
CA THR A 47 -12.57 68.15 33.24
C THR A 47 -11.34 67.32 32.85
N LEU A 48 -10.14 67.71 33.26
CA LEU A 48 -8.93 66.90 33.06
C LEU A 48 -9.01 65.58 33.83
N ILE A 49 -9.48 65.61 35.08
CA ILE A 49 -9.71 64.40 35.87
C ILE A 49 -10.78 63.52 35.22
N ALA A 50 -11.89 64.09 34.74
CA ALA A 50 -12.93 63.34 34.05
C ALA A 50 -12.44 62.71 32.74
N LEU A 51 -11.66 63.43 31.92
CA LEU A 51 -11.03 62.90 30.71
C LEU A 51 -10.08 61.75 31.05
N PHE A 52 -9.22 61.94 32.07
CA PHE A 52 -8.28 60.92 32.51
C PHE A 52 -8.99 59.67 33.02
N VAL A 53 -10.02 59.82 33.86
CA VAL A 53 -10.84 58.70 34.35
C VAL A 53 -11.56 58.00 33.19
N THR A 54 -12.07 58.75 32.20
CA THR A 54 -12.71 58.16 31.01
C THR A 54 -11.72 57.37 30.16
N ALA A 55 -10.52 57.91 29.92
CA ALA A 55 -9.45 57.21 29.21
C ALA A 55 -8.98 55.96 29.98
N LEU A 56 -8.94 56.01 31.31
CA LEU A 56 -8.54 54.90 32.17
C LEU A 56 -9.61 53.80 32.20
N ILE A 57 -10.89 54.17 32.24
CA ILE A 57 -12.03 53.26 32.05
C ILE A 57 -11.94 52.62 30.66
N TRP A 58 -11.79 53.42 29.61
CA TRP A 58 -11.68 52.92 28.23
C TRP A 58 -10.49 51.98 28.04
N ALA A 59 -9.30 52.34 28.53
CA ALA A 59 -8.10 51.48 28.46
C ALA A 59 -8.24 50.20 29.30
N SER A 60 -9.11 50.19 30.31
CA SER A 60 -9.41 49.02 31.15
C SER A 60 -10.41 48.06 30.49
N PHE A 61 -11.32 48.57 29.65
CA PHE A 61 -12.30 47.76 28.93
C PHE A 61 -11.87 47.40 27.50
N SER A 62 -11.02 48.22 26.86
CA SER A 62 -10.56 48.01 25.49
C SER A 62 -9.53 46.88 25.42
N GLN A 63 -9.76 45.95 24.50
CA GLN A 63 -8.89 44.82 24.20
C GLN A 63 -8.25 45.02 22.82
N VAL A 64 -7.00 44.59 22.69
CA VAL A 64 -6.24 44.58 21.44
C VAL A 64 -5.72 43.16 21.23
N ASP A 65 -5.83 42.67 20.00
CA ASP A 65 -5.36 41.35 19.63
C ASP A 65 -3.82 41.31 19.68
N VAL A 66 -3.29 40.25 20.27
CA VAL A 66 -1.88 39.90 20.25
C VAL A 66 -1.69 38.89 19.12
N VAL A 67 -0.84 39.25 18.16
CA VAL A 67 -0.55 38.41 16.99
C VAL A 67 0.89 37.93 17.02
N ALA A 68 1.07 36.64 16.70
CA ALA A 68 2.36 36.07 16.39
C ALA A 68 2.53 36.04 14.86
N THR A 69 3.55 36.73 14.36
CA THR A 69 3.88 36.77 12.93
C THR A 69 4.76 35.58 12.56
N ALA A 70 4.35 34.79 11.57
CA ALA A 70 5.08 33.64 11.07
C ALA A 70 5.20 33.70 9.56
N SER A 71 6.44 33.65 9.04
CA SER A 71 6.67 33.57 7.59
C SER A 71 6.49 32.13 7.13
N GLY A 72 5.89 31.93 5.96
CA GLY A 72 5.53 30.60 5.50
C GLY A 72 5.42 30.48 3.99
N LYS A 73 5.06 29.28 3.56
CA LYS A 73 4.77 28.97 2.16
C LYS A 73 3.54 28.10 2.03
N VAL A 74 2.87 28.20 0.88
CA VAL A 74 1.74 27.35 0.53
C VAL A 74 2.24 25.95 0.16
N ILE A 75 1.70 24.92 0.81
CA ILE A 75 1.98 23.51 0.54
C ILE A 75 0.68 22.75 0.24
N PRO A 76 0.69 21.77 -0.68
CA PRO A 76 -0.47 20.91 -0.87
C PRO A 76 -0.63 19.97 0.33
N THR A 77 -1.86 19.82 0.83
CA THR A 77 -2.18 18.90 1.93
C THR A 77 -1.88 17.45 1.55
N GLY A 78 -2.14 17.11 0.28
CA GLY A 78 -1.72 15.89 -0.36
C GLY A 78 -0.22 15.94 -0.63
N ARG A 79 0.54 15.10 0.10
CA ARG A 79 1.96 14.88 -0.19
C ARG A 79 2.11 14.59 -1.68
N SER A 80 3.07 15.26 -2.31
CA SER A 80 3.41 15.04 -3.70
C SER A 80 3.78 13.56 -3.93
N LYS A 81 3.41 13.03 -5.10
CA LYS A 81 3.62 11.62 -5.45
C LYS A 81 4.90 11.48 -6.25
N VAL A 82 5.88 10.79 -5.69
CA VAL A 82 7.15 10.54 -6.36
C VAL A 82 6.97 9.36 -7.31
N ILE A 83 7.36 9.54 -8.57
CA ILE A 83 7.32 8.51 -9.60
C ILE A 83 8.72 7.93 -9.77
N GLN A 84 8.81 6.61 -9.56
CA GLN A 84 10.05 5.85 -9.55
C GLN A 84 9.83 4.53 -10.29
N PRO A 85 10.84 4.02 -11.00
CA PRO A 85 10.76 2.70 -11.61
C PRO A 85 11.02 1.62 -10.54
N LEU A 86 10.33 0.49 -10.66
CA LEU A 86 10.54 -0.66 -9.78
C LEU A 86 11.80 -1.45 -10.15
N GLU A 87 12.09 -1.56 -11.46
CA GLU A 87 13.22 -2.31 -12.01
C GLU A 87 14.09 -1.39 -12.87
N ALA A 88 15.32 -1.81 -13.14
CA ALA A 88 16.21 -1.05 -14.03
C ALA A 88 15.73 -1.18 -15.48
N GLY A 89 15.82 -0.09 -16.25
CA GLY A 89 15.37 -0.09 -17.63
C GLY A 89 15.97 1.04 -18.45
N VAL A 90 15.82 0.94 -19.77
CA VAL A 90 16.23 2.00 -20.71
C VAL A 90 15.00 2.82 -21.07
N VAL A 91 15.11 4.14 -20.99
CA VAL A 91 14.01 5.06 -21.31
C VAL A 91 13.77 5.06 -22.82
N ARG A 92 12.62 4.55 -23.24
CA ARG A 92 12.20 4.52 -24.65
C ARG A 92 11.49 5.80 -25.07
N ALA A 93 10.59 6.29 -24.22
CA ALA A 93 9.85 7.51 -24.48
C ALA A 93 9.55 8.28 -23.18
N ILE A 94 9.57 9.60 -23.28
CA ILE A 94 9.13 10.52 -22.22
C ILE A 94 7.93 11.28 -22.80
N ARG A 95 6.75 11.07 -22.23
CA ARG A 95 5.46 11.57 -22.75
C ARG A 95 5.02 12.88 -22.09
N VAL A 96 5.80 13.37 -21.12
CA VAL A 96 5.47 14.55 -20.32
C VAL A 96 6.62 15.53 -20.23
N SER A 97 6.28 16.80 -19.98
CA SER A 97 7.22 17.89 -19.72
C SER A 97 7.00 18.47 -18.31
N ASP A 98 8.04 19.14 -17.78
CA ASP A 98 7.94 19.83 -16.50
C ASP A 98 6.86 20.94 -16.56
N GLY A 99 5.99 21.00 -15.55
CA GLY A 99 4.83 21.91 -15.52
C GLY A 99 3.59 21.44 -16.29
N GLN A 100 3.63 20.29 -16.98
CA GLN A 100 2.47 19.75 -17.70
C GLN A 100 1.42 19.19 -16.74
N THR A 101 0.14 19.43 -17.04
CA THR A 101 -0.99 18.81 -16.31
C THR A 101 -1.27 17.41 -16.88
N VAL A 102 -1.40 16.43 -16.00
CA VAL A 102 -1.69 15.03 -16.33
C VAL A 102 -2.90 14.53 -15.55
N LYS A 103 -3.61 13.56 -16.10
CA LYS A 103 -4.71 12.85 -15.44
C LYS A 103 -4.21 11.53 -14.84
N ALA A 104 -4.91 11.04 -13.83
CA ALA A 104 -4.65 9.71 -13.29
C ALA A 104 -4.76 8.65 -14.41
N GLY A 105 -3.73 7.81 -14.53
CA GLY A 105 -3.61 6.78 -15.58
C GLY A 105 -2.83 7.22 -16.82
N ASP A 106 -2.54 8.51 -17.00
CA ASP A 106 -1.75 8.96 -18.15
C ASP A 106 -0.34 8.36 -18.09
N VAL A 107 0.14 7.85 -19.24
CA VAL A 107 1.50 7.32 -19.40
C VAL A 107 2.49 8.48 -19.39
N LEU A 108 3.49 8.41 -18.51
CA LEU A 108 4.47 9.46 -18.28
C LEU A 108 5.81 9.11 -18.93
N VAL A 109 6.29 7.90 -18.67
CA VAL A 109 7.57 7.38 -19.18
C VAL A 109 7.36 5.93 -19.58
N GLU A 110 7.86 5.57 -20.75
CA GLU A 110 7.90 4.20 -21.25
C GLU A 110 9.36 3.73 -21.19
N LEU A 111 9.58 2.60 -20.52
CA LEU A 111 10.83 1.86 -20.55
C LEU A 111 10.80 0.85 -21.70
N ASP A 112 11.97 0.46 -22.21
CA ASP A 112 12.09 -0.53 -23.28
C ASP A 112 11.60 -1.91 -22.82
N PRO A 113 10.47 -2.42 -23.38
CA PRO A 113 9.89 -3.68 -22.95
C PRO A 113 10.51 -4.90 -23.63
N THR A 114 11.46 -4.74 -24.57
CA THR A 114 11.88 -5.79 -25.51
C THR A 114 12.27 -7.11 -24.81
N MET A 115 13.04 -7.03 -23.73
CA MET A 115 13.48 -8.21 -22.98
C MET A 115 12.31 -8.91 -22.25
N ILE A 116 11.47 -8.14 -21.55
CA ILE A 116 10.35 -8.66 -20.78
C ILE A 116 9.25 -9.20 -21.70
N GLN A 117 9.01 -8.53 -22.84
CA GLN A 117 8.10 -9.01 -23.87
C GLN A 117 8.56 -10.33 -24.47
N GLY A 118 9.88 -10.49 -24.68
CA GLY A 118 10.47 -11.77 -25.10
C GLY A 118 10.22 -12.88 -24.08
N GLU A 119 10.40 -12.59 -22.79
CA GLU A 119 10.12 -13.52 -21.68
C GLU A 119 8.64 -13.92 -21.62
N VAL A 120 7.72 -12.96 -21.75
CA VAL A 120 6.27 -13.22 -21.81
C VAL A 120 5.93 -14.14 -22.98
N SER A 121 6.42 -13.83 -24.19
CA SER A 121 6.17 -14.66 -25.39
C SER A 121 6.73 -16.08 -25.25
N HIS A 122 7.91 -16.22 -24.63
CA HIS A 122 8.50 -17.53 -24.34
C HIS A 122 7.66 -18.33 -23.36
N LEU A 123 7.27 -17.73 -22.22
CA LEU A 123 6.44 -18.38 -21.20
C LEU A 123 5.05 -18.75 -21.74
N GLN A 124 4.44 -17.92 -22.57
CA GLN A 124 3.18 -18.23 -23.25
C GLN A 124 3.32 -19.46 -24.16
N SER A 125 4.40 -19.53 -24.94
CA SER A 125 4.67 -20.67 -25.82
C SER A 125 4.88 -21.96 -25.05
N ASP A 126 5.64 -21.92 -23.95
CA ASP A 126 5.86 -23.06 -23.07
C ASP A 126 4.58 -23.51 -22.35
N LEU A 127 3.76 -22.56 -21.88
CA LEU A 127 2.49 -22.85 -21.24
C LEU A 127 1.55 -23.56 -22.22
N LEU A 128 1.48 -23.07 -23.45
CA LEU A 128 0.67 -23.65 -24.50
C LEU A 128 1.12 -25.06 -24.86
N ALA A 129 2.43 -25.31 -24.94
CA ALA A 129 2.99 -26.65 -25.13
C ALA A 129 2.59 -27.60 -23.99
N ALA A 130 2.70 -27.16 -22.73
CA ALA A 130 2.27 -27.95 -21.57
C ALA A 130 0.76 -28.22 -21.58
N GLN A 131 -0.06 -27.26 -22.01
CA GLN A 131 -1.51 -27.45 -22.15
C GLN A 131 -1.86 -28.47 -23.26
N LEU A 132 -1.12 -28.50 -24.36
CA LEU A 132 -1.26 -29.53 -25.40
C LEU A 132 -0.90 -30.93 -24.87
N ASP A 133 0.11 -31.03 -24.01
CA ASP A 133 0.44 -32.28 -23.30
C ASP A 133 -0.69 -32.74 -22.40
N ILE A 134 -1.24 -31.83 -21.58
CA ILE A 134 -2.39 -32.11 -20.73
C ILE A 134 -3.58 -32.59 -21.56
N ALA A 135 -3.91 -31.89 -22.64
CA ALA A 135 -5.03 -32.25 -23.52
C ALA A 135 -4.84 -33.65 -24.13
N ARG A 136 -3.63 -33.98 -24.59
CA ARG A 136 -3.29 -35.31 -25.13
C ARG A 136 -3.41 -36.40 -24.08
N LEU A 137 -2.84 -36.18 -22.90
CA LEU A 137 -2.80 -37.16 -21.82
C LEU A 137 -4.20 -37.42 -21.27
N ARG A 138 -5.03 -36.39 -21.13
CA ARG A 138 -6.46 -36.54 -20.78
C ARG A 138 -7.23 -37.31 -21.84
N ALA A 139 -6.97 -37.04 -23.11
CA ALA A 139 -7.56 -37.82 -24.20
C ALA A 139 -7.16 -39.30 -24.10
N ALA A 140 -5.87 -39.60 -23.91
CA ALA A 140 -5.36 -40.98 -23.75
C ALA A 140 -5.93 -41.72 -22.53
N LEU A 141 -6.31 -41.01 -21.47
CA LEU A 141 -6.94 -41.56 -20.27
C LEU A 141 -8.44 -41.79 -20.41
N THR A 142 -9.06 -41.35 -21.51
CA THR A 142 -10.50 -41.51 -21.70
C THR A 142 -10.82 -42.96 -22.07
N ASP A 143 -11.76 -43.59 -21.37
CA ASP A 143 -12.20 -44.98 -21.62
C ASP A 143 -13.10 -45.14 -22.87
N THR A 144 -13.01 -44.21 -23.83
CA THR A 144 -13.78 -44.26 -25.08
C THR A 144 -13.03 -45.06 -26.14
N ASP A 145 -13.77 -45.73 -27.03
CA ASP A 145 -13.19 -46.48 -28.16
C ASP A 145 -12.38 -45.62 -29.14
N ASP A 146 -12.63 -44.29 -29.15
CA ASP A 146 -11.86 -43.33 -29.93
C ASP A 146 -11.31 -42.17 -29.07
N PRO A 147 -10.16 -42.36 -28.40
CA PRO A 147 -9.50 -41.30 -27.64
C PRO A 147 -9.04 -40.12 -28.50
N VAL A 148 -8.90 -40.29 -29.83
CA VAL A 148 -8.47 -39.19 -30.73
C VAL A 148 -9.57 -38.13 -30.85
N SER A 149 -10.84 -38.55 -30.82
CA SER A 149 -11.98 -37.63 -30.77
C SER A 149 -12.08 -36.83 -29.47
N ALA A 150 -11.54 -37.36 -28.36
CA ALA A 150 -11.53 -36.71 -27.06
C ALA A 150 -10.41 -35.65 -26.93
N PHE A 151 -9.48 -35.57 -27.89
CA PHE A 151 -8.41 -34.59 -27.88
C PHE A 151 -8.94 -33.18 -28.17
N GLN A 152 -8.96 -32.35 -27.12
CA GLN A 152 -9.41 -30.95 -27.17
C GLN A 152 -8.22 -30.00 -26.98
N PRO A 153 -7.56 -29.54 -28.06
CA PRO A 153 -6.44 -28.62 -27.96
C PRO A 153 -6.90 -27.20 -27.55
N PRO A 154 -6.02 -26.40 -26.93
CA PRO A 154 -6.26 -24.97 -26.70
C PRO A 154 -6.50 -24.22 -28.02
N LYS A 155 -7.41 -23.22 -28.03
CA LYS A 155 -7.77 -22.48 -29.24
C LYS A 155 -6.63 -21.64 -29.82
N GLU A 156 -5.71 -21.21 -28.96
CA GLU A 156 -4.56 -20.38 -29.33
C GLU A 156 -3.40 -21.19 -29.92
N ALA A 157 -3.50 -22.52 -29.92
CA ALA A 157 -2.41 -23.39 -30.35
C ALA A 157 -2.19 -23.37 -31.86
N GLU A 158 -0.92 -23.38 -32.27
CA GLU A 158 -0.54 -23.48 -33.67
C GLU A 158 -0.99 -24.82 -34.27
N ALA A 159 -1.58 -24.79 -35.46
CA ALA A 159 -2.11 -25.98 -36.12
C ALA A 159 -1.06 -27.08 -36.34
N SER A 160 0.20 -26.71 -36.56
CA SER A 160 1.33 -27.63 -36.73
C SER A 160 1.60 -28.44 -35.45
N LEU A 161 1.63 -27.78 -34.29
CA LEU A 161 1.82 -28.40 -32.97
C LEU A 161 0.63 -29.30 -32.60
N VAL A 162 -0.59 -28.84 -32.88
CA VAL A 162 -1.81 -29.64 -32.67
C VAL A 162 -1.77 -30.93 -33.51
N ALA A 163 -1.36 -30.83 -34.78
CA ALA A 163 -1.23 -31.99 -35.66
C ALA A 163 -0.15 -32.97 -35.18
N MET A 164 1.01 -32.44 -34.76
CA MET A 164 2.09 -33.24 -34.16
C MET A 164 1.60 -34.00 -32.93
N GLN A 165 0.89 -33.31 -32.02
CA GLN A 165 0.41 -33.90 -30.78
C GLN A 165 -0.68 -34.96 -31.02
N ARG A 166 -1.54 -34.74 -32.02
CA ARG A 166 -2.52 -35.74 -32.46
C ARG A 166 -1.83 -36.98 -33.03
N GLN A 167 -0.78 -36.81 -33.83
CA GLN A 167 -0.02 -37.95 -34.37
C GLN A 167 0.67 -38.74 -33.26
N PHE A 168 1.20 -38.03 -32.26
CA PHE A 168 1.81 -38.67 -31.10
C PHE A 168 0.79 -39.47 -30.27
N LEU A 169 -0.42 -38.94 -30.07
CA LEU A 169 -1.53 -39.66 -29.43
C LEU A 169 -1.86 -40.97 -30.18
N ILE A 170 -2.01 -40.90 -31.50
CA ILE A 170 -2.32 -42.06 -32.35
C ILE A 170 -1.22 -43.13 -32.21
N ALA A 171 0.05 -42.71 -32.28
CA ALA A 171 1.19 -43.61 -32.12
C ALA A 171 1.15 -44.30 -30.74
N GLN A 172 0.98 -43.54 -29.66
CA GLN A 172 0.95 -44.06 -28.29
C GLN A 172 -0.19 -45.06 -28.05
N ILE A 173 -1.39 -44.77 -28.57
CA ILE A 173 -2.55 -45.67 -28.45
C ILE A 173 -2.33 -46.94 -29.28
N SER A 174 -1.81 -46.80 -30.50
CA SER A 174 -1.54 -47.95 -31.38
C SER A 174 -0.52 -48.91 -30.79
N GLU A 175 0.50 -48.38 -30.11
CA GLU A 175 1.51 -49.17 -29.41
C GLU A 175 0.87 -49.96 -28.26
N HIS A 176 0.07 -49.30 -27.41
CA HIS A 176 -0.61 -49.96 -26.31
C HIS A 176 -1.60 -51.03 -26.79
N ARG A 177 -2.41 -50.71 -27.80
CA ARG A 177 -3.34 -51.67 -28.42
C ARG A 177 -2.61 -52.89 -28.99
N SER A 178 -1.46 -52.68 -29.63
CA SER A 178 -0.64 -53.79 -30.18
C SER A 178 -0.10 -54.70 -29.08
N LYS A 179 0.35 -54.13 -27.95
CA LYS A 179 0.79 -54.90 -26.78
C LYS A 179 -0.33 -55.75 -26.19
N ILE A 180 -1.52 -55.17 -26.02
CA ILE A 180 -2.69 -55.90 -25.51
C ILE A 180 -3.14 -56.98 -26.50
N ALA A 181 -3.18 -56.69 -27.80
CA ALA A 181 -3.54 -57.66 -28.83
C ALA A 181 -2.57 -58.85 -28.88
N ALA A 182 -1.27 -58.62 -28.67
CA ALA A 182 -0.28 -59.70 -28.59
C ALA A 182 -0.53 -60.65 -27.40
N LEU A 183 -0.85 -60.10 -26.22
CA LEU A 183 -1.21 -60.88 -25.03
C LEU A 183 -2.53 -61.64 -25.22
N ASP A 184 -3.53 -60.99 -25.81
CA ASP A 184 -4.81 -61.62 -26.13
C ASP A 184 -4.64 -62.76 -27.16
N GLY A 185 -3.74 -62.61 -28.14
CA GLY A 185 -3.35 -63.68 -29.07
C GLY A 185 -2.66 -64.86 -28.38
N GLN A 186 -1.74 -64.61 -27.44
CA GLN A 186 -1.12 -65.67 -26.64
C GLN A 186 -2.14 -66.42 -25.77
N ARG A 187 -3.11 -65.69 -25.19
CA ARG A 187 -4.20 -66.29 -24.42
C ARG A 187 -5.05 -67.22 -25.30
N ALA A 188 -5.49 -66.74 -26.47
CA ALA A 188 -6.28 -67.52 -27.41
C ALA A 188 -5.54 -68.78 -27.90
N GLN A 189 -4.22 -68.69 -28.11
CA GLN A 189 -3.39 -69.85 -28.45
C GLN A 189 -3.40 -70.90 -27.33
N LYS A 190 -3.22 -70.48 -26.07
CA LYS A 190 -3.25 -71.39 -24.91
C LYS A 190 -4.63 -71.98 -24.65
N GLU A 191 -5.70 -71.21 -24.89
CA GLU A 191 -7.08 -71.69 -24.81
C GLU A 191 -7.36 -72.78 -25.88
N ALA A 192 -6.84 -72.62 -27.10
CA ALA A 192 -6.96 -73.64 -28.15
C ALA A 192 -6.14 -74.91 -27.83
N GLU A 193 -4.95 -74.76 -27.25
CA GLU A 193 -4.13 -75.88 -26.75
C GLU A 193 -4.86 -76.65 -25.65
N LEU A 194 -5.46 -75.93 -24.69
CA LEU A 194 -6.28 -76.51 -23.62
C LEU A 194 -7.46 -77.29 -24.18
N ALA A 195 -8.16 -76.77 -25.18
CA ALA A 195 -9.28 -77.46 -25.82
C ALA A 195 -8.84 -78.78 -26.47
N THR A 196 -7.67 -78.80 -27.12
CA THR A 196 -7.11 -80.00 -27.77
C THR A 196 -6.74 -81.08 -26.76
N ILE A 197 -6.09 -80.71 -25.66
CA ILE A 197 -5.75 -81.65 -24.58
C ILE A 197 -7.01 -82.16 -23.87
N SER A 198 -8.00 -81.28 -23.67
CA SER A 198 -9.28 -81.66 -23.06
C SER A 198 -10.01 -82.72 -23.89
N ALA A 199 -10.07 -82.54 -25.22
CA ALA A 199 -10.62 -83.54 -26.13
C ALA A 199 -9.84 -84.87 -26.09
N THR A 200 -8.52 -84.82 -25.93
CA THR A 200 -7.69 -86.03 -25.77
C THR A 200 -7.99 -86.76 -24.47
N ILE A 201 -8.20 -86.03 -23.36
CA ILE A 201 -8.62 -86.60 -22.08
C ILE A 201 -10.02 -87.22 -22.20
N GLU A 202 -10.97 -86.58 -22.89
CA GLU A 202 -12.30 -87.13 -23.14
C GLU A 202 -12.22 -88.45 -23.93
N LYS A 203 -11.40 -88.51 -24.98
CA LYS A 203 -11.13 -89.75 -25.71
C LYS A 203 -10.58 -90.85 -24.80
N LEU A 204 -9.59 -90.55 -23.97
CA LEU A 204 -9.02 -91.53 -23.03
C LEU A 204 -10.05 -91.98 -21.99
N ASN A 205 -10.89 -91.08 -21.48
CA ASN A 205 -11.97 -91.40 -20.55
C ASN A 205 -13.03 -92.33 -21.17
N ALA A 206 -13.28 -92.21 -22.48
CA ALA A 206 -14.19 -93.12 -23.19
C ALA A 206 -13.58 -94.51 -23.44
N VAL A 207 -12.26 -94.60 -23.64
CA VAL A 207 -11.58 -95.86 -24.00
C VAL A 207 -11.18 -96.69 -22.77
N ILE A 208 -10.74 -96.05 -21.68
CA ILE A 208 -10.25 -96.74 -20.47
C ILE A 208 -11.28 -97.75 -19.91
N PRO A 209 -12.58 -97.44 -19.74
CA PRO A 209 -13.55 -98.41 -19.22
C PRO A 209 -13.66 -99.68 -20.08
N THR A 210 -13.58 -99.53 -21.41
CA THR A 210 -13.59 -100.66 -22.34
C THR A 210 -12.35 -101.54 -22.17
N ILE A 211 -11.18 -100.94 -21.92
CA ILE A 211 -9.96 -101.71 -21.64
C ILE A 211 -10.06 -102.38 -20.26
N GLU A 212 -10.58 -101.68 -19.25
CA GLU A 212 -10.84 -102.24 -17.91
C GLU A 212 -11.74 -103.48 -17.97
N GLU A 213 -12.82 -103.43 -18.75
CA GLU A 213 -13.70 -104.57 -18.97
C GLU A 213 -12.95 -105.75 -19.64
N ARG A 214 -12.12 -105.48 -20.65
CA ARG A 214 -11.27 -106.51 -21.29
C ARG A 214 -10.28 -107.14 -20.30
N VAL A 215 -9.68 -106.36 -19.41
CA VAL A 215 -8.81 -106.87 -18.33
C VAL A 215 -9.61 -107.79 -17.41
N ASN A 216 -10.81 -107.39 -17.01
CA ASN A 216 -11.67 -108.18 -16.12
C ASN A 216 -12.09 -109.51 -16.74
N ILE A 217 -12.52 -109.50 -18.01
CA ILE A 217 -12.86 -110.72 -18.76
C ILE A 217 -11.65 -111.66 -18.81
N ARG A 218 -10.46 -111.15 -19.19
CA ARG A 218 -9.24 -111.99 -19.25
C ARG A 218 -8.81 -112.51 -17.88
N LYS A 219 -9.00 -111.73 -16.82
CA LYS A 219 -8.73 -112.14 -15.43
C LYS A 219 -9.63 -113.29 -14.98
N SER A 220 -10.91 -113.28 -15.36
CA SER A 220 -11.84 -114.38 -15.06
C SER A 220 -11.52 -115.68 -15.83
N LEU A 221 -10.90 -115.57 -17.01
CA LEU A 221 -10.51 -116.70 -17.86
C LEU A 221 -9.14 -117.32 -17.49
N ASN A 222 -8.52 -116.90 -16.38
CA ASN A 222 -7.14 -117.22 -16.02
C ASN A 222 -6.86 -118.72 -15.73
N GLU A 223 -7.90 -119.54 -15.53
CA GLU A 223 -7.77 -121.00 -15.43
C GLU A 223 -7.69 -121.71 -16.79
N TYR A 224 -8.15 -121.08 -17.88
CA TYR A 224 -8.23 -121.67 -19.21
C TYR A 224 -7.56 -120.84 -20.33
N GLY A 225 -7.06 -119.63 -20.01
CA GLY A 225 -6.49 -118.67 -20.95
C GLY A 225 -4.99 -118.38 -20.74
N SER A 226 -4.35 -117.74 -21.73
CA SER A 226 -2.94 -117.36 -21.66
C SER A 226 -2.70 -116.17 -20.72
N ARG A 227 -1.88 -116.37 -19.68
CA ARG A 227 -1.44 -115.30 -18.76
C ARG A 227 -0.76 -114.13 -19.47
N LEU A 228 -0.04 -114.41 -20.56
CA LEU A 228 0.64 -113.38 -21.35
C LEU A 228 -0.37 -112.35 -21.89
N GLN A 229 -1.48 -112.83 -22.46
CA GLN A 229 -2.51 -111.95 -23.02
C GLN A 229 -3.24 -111.12 -21.96
N TYR A 230 -3.32 -111.61 -20.72
CA TYR A 230 -3.85 -110.81 -19.60
C TYR A 230 -2.89 -109.64 -19.29
N TYR A 231 -1.60 -109.92 -19.15
CA TYR A 231 -0.60 -108.89 -18.85
C TYR A 231 -0.47 -107.85 -19.97
N GLU A 232 -0.60 -108.24 -21.24
CA GLU A 232 -0.62 -107.31 -22.37
C GLU A 232 -1.76 -106.27 -22.27
N VAL A 233 -2.99 -106.70 -21.95
CA VAL A 233 -4.12 -105.78 -21.80
C VAL A 233 -4.01 -104.97 -20.50
N LEU A 234 -3.47 -105.55 -19.43
CA LEU A 234 -3.20 -104.81 -18.19
C LEU A 234 -2.15 -103.72 -18.39
N GLN A 235 -1.10 -104.01 -19.17
CA GLN A 235 -0.11 -103.03 -19.58
C GLN A 235 -0.77 -101.90 -20.39
N GLN A 236 -1.61 -102.25 -21.38
CA GLN A 236 -2.35 -101.26 -22.18
C GLN A 236 -3.27 -100.36 -21.31
N LEU A 237 -3.94 -100.94 -20.31
CA LEU A 237 -4.74 -100.18 -19.35
C LEU A 237 -3.88 -99.21 -18.56
N THR A 238 -2.77 -99.71 -18.01
CA THR A 238 -1.85 -98.93 -17.18
C THR A 238 -1.27 -97.77 -17.99
N GLU A 239 -0.84 -98.02 -19.23
CA GLU A 239 -0.36 -96.99 -20.16
C GLU A 239 -1.42 -95.92 -20.44
N SER A 240 -2.66 -96.32 -20.76
CA SER A 240 -3.75 -95.38 -21.02
C SER A 240 -4.12 -94.55 -19.78
N GLN A 241 -4.10 -95.17 -18.60
CA GLN A 241 -4.36 -94.48 -17.32
C GLN A 241 -3.23 -93.50 -16.97
N GLN A 242 -1.96 -93.89 -17.18
CA GLN A 242 -0.80 -93.02 -17.01
C GLN A 242 -0.84 -91.85 -17.99
N GLU A 243 -1.15 -92.09 -19.26
CA GLU A 243 -1.29 -91.05 -20.28
C GLU A 243 -2.38 -90.04 -19.88
N ARG A 244 -3.55 -90.51 -19.43
CA ARG A 244 -4.60 -89.61 -18.91
C ARG A 244 -4.11 -88.74 -17.75
N MET A 245 -3.32 -89.31 -16.84
CA MET A 245 -2.75 -88.57 -15.70
C MET A 245 -1.77 -87.49 -16.17
N VAL A 246 -0.92 -87.79 -17.15
CA VAL A 246 -0.01 -86.81 -17.77
C VAL A 246 -0.79 -85.68 -18.43
N GLN A 247 -1.82 -86.00 -19.23
CA GLN A 247 -2.65 -84.98 -19.88
C GLN A 247 -3.38 -84.09 -18.87
N LYS A 248 -3.89 -84.66 -17.76
CA LYS A 248 -4.48 -83.88 -16.67
C LYS A 248 -3.49 -82.94 -15.99
N SER A 249 -2.22 -83.33 -15.88
CA SER A 249 -1.17 -82.44 -15.38
C SER A 249 -0.90 -81.29 -16.34
N HIS A 250 -0.85 -81.56 -17.65
CA HIS A 250 -0.71 -80.50 -18.68
C HIS A 250 -1.88 -79.52 -18.67
N VAL A 251 -3.12 -79.97 -18.43
CA VAL A 251 -4.27 -79.06 -18.24
C VAL A 251 -4.01 -78.06 -17.13
N LYS A 252 -3.51 -78.52 -15.97
CA LYS A 252 -3.20 -77.62 -14.85
C LYS A 252 -2.08 -76.64 -15.20
N GLU A 253 -1.06 -77.10 -15.92
CA GLU A 253 0.07 -76.27 -16.38
C GLU A 253 -0.40 -75.18 -17.36
N ILE A 254 -1.23 -75.53 -18.35
CA ILE A 254 -1.79 -74.57 -19.30
C ILE A 254 -2.73 -73.58 -18.60
N GLN A 255 -3.57 -74.04 -17.67
CA GLN A 255 -4.44 -73.16 -16.89
C GLN A 255 -3.63 -72.15 -16.07
N ALA A 256 -2.53 -72.58 -15.46
CA ALA A 256 -1.61 -71.67 -14.77
C ALA A 256 -0.97 -70.66 -15.73
N SER A 257 -0.60 -71.10 -16.94
CA SER A 257 -0.09 -70.20 -17.99
C SER A 257 -1.12 -69.17 -18.46
N ILE A 258 -2.39 -69.58 -18.64
CA ILE A 258 -3.49 -68.67 -18.99
C ILE A 258 -3.70 -67.64 -17.88
N ALA A 259 -3.71 -68.08 -16.61
CA ALA A 259 -3.84 -67.18 -15.46
C ALA A 259 -2.69 -66.15 -15.42
N ALA A 260 -1.45 -66.59 -15.65
CA ALA A 260 -0.29 -65.69 -15.70
C ALA A 260 -0.38 -64.66 -16.85
N ILE A 261 -0.91 -65.05 -18.02
CA ILE A 261 -1.14 -64.13 -19.15
C ILE A 261 -2.20 -63.08 -18.78
N ILE A 262 -3.29 -63.49 -18.12
CA ILE A 262 -4.35 -62.59 -17.66
C ILE A 262 -3.81 -61.57 -16.65
N GLU A 263 -3.02 -62.02 -15.67
CA GLU A 263 -2.35 -61.14 -14.71
C GLU A 263 -1.39 -60.17 -15.41
N THR A 264 -0.56 -60.67 -16.34
CA THR A 264 0.37 -59.84 -17.12
C THR A 264 -0.37 -58.77 -17.94
N ARG A 265 -1.51 -59.11 -18.53
CA ARG A 265 -2.37 -58.16 -19.25
C ARG A 265 -2.93 -57.10 -18.31
N ALA A 266 -3.45 -57.50 -17.15
CA ALA A 266 -3.96 -56.57 -16.15
C ALA A 266 -2.85 -55.62 -15.63
N GLN A 267 -1.65 -56.15 -15.38
CA GLN A 267 -0.47 -55.38 -15.01
C GLN A 267 -0.09 -54.39 -16.11
N THR A 268 -0.06 -54.81 -17.38
CA THR A 268 0.27 -53.94 -18.52
C THR A 268 -0.70 -52.76 -18.64
N VAL A 269 -2.01 -53.01 -18.45
CA VAL A 269 -3.02 -51.95 -18.43
C VAL A 269 -2.83 -51.01 -17.23
N GLY A 270 -2.57 -51.57 -16.05
CA GLY A 270 -2.33 -50.80 -14.83
C GLY A 270 -1.09 -49.92 -14.92
N GLU A 271 0.01 -50.45 -15.47
CA GLU A 271 1.25 -49.72 -15.71
C GLU A 271 1.06 -48.59 -16.71
N TYR A 272 0.37 -48.83 -17.83
CA TYR A 272 0.06 -47.80 -18.81
C TYR A 272 -0.76 -46.65 -18.22
N ARG A 273 -1.79 -46.96 -17.43
CA ARG A 273 -2.57 -45.93 -16.71
C ARG A 273 -1.72 -45.17 -15.70
N ARG A 274 -0.89 -45.88 -14.93
CA ARG A 274 0.01 -45.28 -13.94
C ARG A 274 1.01 -44.32 -14.60
N THR A 275 1.58 -44.69 -15.75
CA THR A 275 2.50 -43.81 -16.49
C THR A 275 1.78 -42.58 -17.02
N LEU A 276 0.58 -42.73 -17.59
CA LEU A 276 -0.21 -41.59 -18.07
C LEU A 276 -0.60 -40.62 -16.95
N PHE A 277 -1.03 -41.13 -15.79
CA PHE A 277 -1.33 -40.27 -14.63
C PHE A 277 -0.09 -39.56 -14.09
N GLY A 278 1.08 -40.23 -14.09
CA GLY A 278 2.34 -39.62 -13.71
C GLY A 278 2.74 -38.47 -14.65
N GLU A 279 2.72 -38.72 -15.96
CA GLU A 279 2.99 -37.70 -16.98
C GLU A 279 1.98 -36.54 -16.90
N LEU A 280 0.69 -36.83 -16.66
CA LEU A 280 -0.35 -35.82 -16.53
C LEU A 280 -0.10 -34.93 -15.31
N ALA A 281 0.19 -35.52 -14.16
CA ALA A 281 0.49 -34.75 -12.94
C ALA A 281 1.73 -33.86 -13.11
N GLU A 282 2.74 -34.35 -13.83
CA GLU A 282 3.92 -33.55 -14.17
C GLU A 282 3.59 -32.40 -15.13
N ALA A 283 2.83 -32.65 -16.19
CA ALA A 283 2.40 -31.64 -17.14
C ALA A 283 1.51 -30.57 -16.49
N GLU A 284 0.56 -30.96 -15.64
CA GLU A 284 -0.29 -30.04 -14.87
C GLU A 284 0.52 -29.19 -13.90
N ARG A 285 1.48 -29.78 -13.18
CA ARG A 285 2.40 -29.03 -12.31
C ARG A 285 3.24 -28.03 -13.10
N LYS A 286 3.74 -28.43 -14.27
CA LYS A 286 4.50 -27.55 -15.17
C LYS A 286 3.63 -26.39 -15.67
N ALA A 287 2.41 -26.67 -16.14
CA ALA A 287 1.48 -25.65 -16.58
C ALA A 287 1.09 -24.68 -15.45
N GLY A 288 0.88 -25.19 -14.23
CA GLY A 288 0.61 -24.35 -13.06
C GLY A 288 1.77 -23.40 -12.73
N GLY A 289 3.01 -23.90 -12.76
CA GLY A 289 4.21 -23.08 -12.58
C GLY A 289 4.35 -22.01 -13.66
N LEU A 290 4.25 -22.41 -14.93
CA LEU A 290 4.33 -21.48 -16.07
C LEU A 290 3.22 -20.42 -16.06
N THR A 291 2.02 -20.75 -15.60
CA THR A 291 0.93 -19.78 -15.44
C THR A 291 1.29 -18.70 -14.40
N ALA A 292 1.86 -19.12 -13.26
CA ALA A 292 2.30 -18.18 -12.23
C ALA A 292 3.47 -17.30 -12.74
N ASP A 293 4.45 -17.89 -13.40
CA ASP A 293 5.58 -17.16 -13.97
C ASP A 293 5.15 -16.18 -15.06
N LEU A 294 4.22 -16.59 -15.93
CA LEU A 294 3.63 -15.73 -16.95
C LEU A 294 2.92 -14.53 -16.32
N SER A 295 2.08 -14.75 -15.30
CA SER A 295 1.38 -13.64 -14.62
C SER A 295 2.35 -12.63 -13.99
N LYS A 296 3.49 -13.13 -13.47
CA LYS A 296 4.56 -12.30 -12.92
C LYS A 296 5.27 -11.51 -14.02
N ALA A 297 5.58 -12.14 -15.15
CA ALA A 297 6.22 -11.49 -16.30
C ALA A 297 5.30 -10.43 -16.94
N GLU A 298 4.00 -10.71 -17.08
CA GLU A 298 3.00 -9.75 -17.57
C GLU A 298 2.86 -8.54 -16.64
N GLN A 299 2.88 -8.75 -15.32
CA GLN A 299 2.86 -7.65 -14.37
C GLN A 299 4.13 -6.80 -14.47
N ARG A 300 5.30 -7.42 -14.64
CA ARG A 300 6.56 -6.70 -14.89
C ARG A 300 6.53 -5.92 -16.20
N LEU A 301 5.94 -6.49 -17.25
CA LEU A 301 5.77 -5.82 -18.54
C LEU A 301 4.92 -4.56 -18.38
N LYS A 302 3.79 -4.66 -17.66
CA LYS A 302 2.93 -3.51 -17.37
C LYS A 302 3.65 -2.40 -16.59
N LEU A 303 4.58 -2.77 -15.71
CA LEU A 303 5.39 -1.82 -14.94
C LEU A 303 6.49 -1.13 -15.75
N GLN A 304 6.72 -1.53 -17.01
CA GLN A 304 7.59 -0.78 -17.92
C GLN A 304 6.95 0.55 -18.36
N GLU A 305 5.63 0.69 -18.21
CA GLU A 305 4.92 1.95 -18.41
C GLU A 305 4.67 2.62 -17.06
N LEU A 306 5.38 3.71 -16.79
CA LEU A 306 5.17 4.52 -15.60
C LEU A 306 4.00 5.47 -15.85
N THR A 307 2.93 5.29 -15.09
CA THR A 307 1.68 6.07 -15.20
C THR A 307 1.48 7.00 -14.00
N ALA A 308 0.67 8.04 -14.19
CA ALA A 308 0.29 8.94 -13.10
C ALA A 308 -0.69 8.27 -12.13
N PRO A 309 -0.37 8.11 -10.83
CA PRO A 309 -1.31 7.57 -9.85
C PRO A 309 -2.46 8.53 -9.51
N VAL A 310 -2.28 9.83 -9.75
CA VAL A 310 -3.24 10.90 -9.45
C VAL A 310 -3.17 11.98 -10.52
N SER A 311 -4.29 12.67 -10.76
CA SER A 311 -4.31 13.87 -11.61
C SER A 311 -3.56 15.01 -10.93
N GLY A 312 -2.72 15.72 -11.66
CA GLY A 312 -1.85 16.74 -11.09
C GLY A 312 -0.94 17.42 -12.10
N VAL A 313 0.00 18.20 -11.59
CA VAL A 313 1.05 18.84 -12.39
C VAL A 313 2.36 18.12 -12.17
N VAL A 314 3.06 17.79 -13.26
CA VAL A 314 4.40 17.19 -13.24
C VAL A 314 5.42 18.25 -12.81
N GLN A 315 6.25 17.91 -11.84
CA GLN A 315 7.35 18.74 -11.35
C GLN A 315 8.63 17.90 -11.23
N GLN A 316 9.79 18.57 -11.28
CA GLN A 316 11.10 17.96 -11.03
C GLN A 316 11.39 16.76 -11.95
N LEU A 317 11.05 16.90 -13.23
CA LEU A 317 11.40 15.89 -14.24
C LEU A 317 12.93 15.77 -14.31
N ALA A 318 13.47 14.63 -13.85
CA ALA A 318 14.91 14.36 -13.77
C ALA A 318 15.45 13.64 -15.02
N VAL A 319 14.56 13.04 -15.82
CA VAL A 319 14.91 12.31 -17.04
C VAL A 319 14.69 13.19 -18.25
N HIS A 320 15.74 13.45 -19.02
CA HIS A 320 15.68 14.25 -20.25
C HIS A 320 16.25 13.54 -21.48
N THR A 321 16.89 12.38 -21.28
CA THR A 321 17.59 11.64 -22.34
C THR A 321 16.84 10.38 -22.72
N LEU A 322 16.35 10.33 -23.96
CA LEU A 322 15.90 9.07 -24.57
C LEU A 322 17.10 8.13 -24.73
N GLY A 323 16.93 6.86 -24.40
CA GLY A 323 18.01 5.88 -24.31
C GLY A 323 18.83 5.95 -23.02
N GLY A 324 18.50 6.85 -22.09
CA GLY A 324 19.11 6.89 -20.76
C GLY A 324 18.70 5.66 -19.92
N VAL A 325 19.60 5.21 -19.05
CA VAL A 325 19.34 4.10 -18.12
C VAL A 325 18.81 4.65 -16.80
N VAL A 326 17.75 4.03 -16.27
CA VAL A 326 17.21 4.33 -14.93
C VAL A 326 17.44 3.16 -13.99
N THR A 327 17.65 3.45 -12.70
CA THR A 327 17.83 2.46 -11.64
C THR A 327 16.59 2.32 -10.76
N PRO A 328 16.38 1.17 -10.09
CA PRO A 328 15.27 0.98 -9.17
C PRO A 328 15.23 2.06 -8.08
N ALA A 329 14.02 2.55 -7.76
CA ALA A 329 13.78 3.63 -6.80
C ALA A 329 14.41 4.99 -7.15
N GLN A 330 14.98 5.15 -8.35
CA GLN A 330 15.42 6.46 -8.83
C GLN A 330 14.21 7.37 -9.02
N THR A 331 14.26 8.58 -8.44
CA THR A 331 13.22 9.58 -8.62
C THR A 331 13.28 10.15 -10.03
N LEU A 332 12.24 9.92 -10.83
CA LEU A 332 12.16 10.42 -12.21
C LEU A 332 11.39 11.73 -12.29
N MET A 333 10.32 11.87 -11.51
CA MET A 333 9.51 13.09 -11.39
C MET A 333 8.62 13.04 -10.15
N VAL A 334 7.97 14.17 -9.87
CA VAL A 334 7.02 14.33 -8.78
C VAL A 334 5.72 14.89 -9.31
N ILE A 335 4.59 14.27 -8.95
CA ILE A 335 3.26 14.77 -9.33
C ILE A 335 2.62 15.47 -8.12
N VAL A 336 2.27 16.73 -8.32
CA VAL A 336 1.55 17.54 -7.34
C VAL A 336 0.05 17.51 -7.66
N PRO A 337 -0.81 16.94 -6.80
CA PRO A 337 -2.25 16.85 -7.08
C PRO A 337 -2.91 18.23 -7.21
N SER A 338 -3.69 18.45 -8.27
CA SER A 338 -4.38 19.73 -8.53
C SER A 338 -5.62 19.95 -7.65
N ASP A 339 -6.21 18.87 -7.14
CA ASP A 339 -7.46 18.89 -6.35
C ASP A 339 -7.21 18.75 -4.85
N SER A 340 -5.94 18.78 -4.41
CA SER A 340 -5.62 18.76 -2.99
C SER A 340 -6.00 20.10 -2.36
N PRO A 341 -6.61 20.10 -1.16
CA PRO A 341 -6.68 21.32 -0.38
C PRO A 341 -5.25 21.85 -0.12
N LEU A 342 -5.10 23.17 -0.13
CA LEU A 342 -3.83 23.82 0.19
C LEU A 342 -3.78 24.13 1.70
N GLU A 343 -2.62 23.88 2.29
CA GLU A 343 -2.26 24.26 3.64
C GLU A 343 -1.09 25.23 3.60
N ILE A 344 -0.89 25.92 4.70
CA ILE A 344 0.20 26.85 4.88
C ILE A 344 1.15 26.24 5.89
N GLU A 345 2.41 26.12 5.51
CA GLU A 345 3.49 25.81 6.44
C GLU A 345 4.14 27.12 6.86
N ALA A 346 3.81 27.59 8.06
CA ALA A 346 4.33 28.83 8.63
C ALA A 346 5.36 28.52 9.72
N MET A 347 6.49 29.20 9.68
CA MET A 347 7.58 29.07 10.64
C MET A 347 7.38 30.07 11.77
N VAL A 348 6.91 29.60 12.91
CA VAL A 348 6.66 30.37 14.13
C VAL A 348 7.96 30.51 14.93
N SER A 349 8.25 31.70 15.42
CA SER A 349 9.41 31.97 16.28
C SER A 349 9.33 31.18 17.60
N ASN A 350 10.47 30.71 18.11
CA ASN A 350 10.54 30.06 19.43
C ASN A 350 10.04 30.95 20.59
N ARG A 351 10.02 32.28 20.42
CA ARG A 351 9.47 33.19 21.44
C ARG A 351 7.94 33.14 21.52
N ASP A 352 7.30 32.91 20.38
CA ASP A 352 5.84 33.00 20.25
C ASP A 352 5.17 31.62 20.32
N ILE A 353 5.92 30.54 20.08
CA ILE A 353 5.38 29.17 20.04
C ILE A 353 4.64 28.77 21.32
N GLY A 354 5.07 29.28 22.48
CA GLY A 354 4.44 28.99 23.77
C GLY A 354 3.03 29.57 23.93
N PHE A 355 2.62 30.47 23.03
CA PHE A 355 1.30 31.12 23.05
C PHE A 355 0.41 30.70 21.88
N VAL A 356 0.93 29.95 20.91
CA VAL A 356 0.18 29.47 19.74
C VAL A 356 -0.46 28.12 20.06
N HIS A 357 -1.77 28.00 19.81
CA HIS A 357 -2.54 26.79 20.06
C HIS A 357 -3.23 26.29 18.78
N VAL A 358 -3.55 25.00 18.77
CA VAL A 358 -4.36 24.41 17.70
C VAL A 358 -5.77 24.99 17.78
N GLY A 359 -6.25 25.55 16.67
CA GLY A 359 -7.57 26.18 16.56
C GLY A 359 -7.55 27.71 16.49
N ASP A 360 -6.42 28.35 16.79
CA ASP A 360 -6.27 29.80 16.76
C ASP A 360 -6.59 30.36 15.37
N ASP A 361 -7.26 31.51 15.33
CA ASP A 361 -7.58 32.21 14.08
C ASP A 361 -6.33 32.87 13.50
N VAL A 362 -6.15 32.71 12.20
CA VAL A 362 -5.00 33.22 11.45
C VAL A 362 -5.46 34.13 10.34
N GLU A 363 -4.83 35.29 10.25
CA GLU A 363 -4.91 36.18 9.09
C GLU A 363 -3.68 35.96 8.20
N ILE A 364 -3.90 35.61 6.94
CA ILE A 364 -2.87 35.20 5.99
C ILE A 364 -2.72 36.31 4.94
N LYS A 365 -1.54 36.89 4.88
CA LYS A 365 -1.11 37.85 3.87
C LYS A 365 -0.33 37.10 2.79
N VAL A 366 -0.76 37.22 1.54
CA VAL A 366 -0.05 36.58 0.43
C VAL A 366 0.94 37.57 -0.16
N ASP A 367 2.24 37.30 -0.09
CA ASP A 367 3.26 38.30 -0.44
C ASP A 367 3.19 38.71 -1.93
N THR A 368 2.68 37.84 -2.79
CA THR A 368 2.50 38.14 -4.22
C THR A 368 1.34 39.10 -4.51
N PHE A 369 0.44 39.34 -3.55
CA PHE A 369 -0.74 40.20 -3.71
C PHE A 369 -0.84 41.20 -2.55
N ASP A 370 -0.94 42.49 -2.86
CA ASP A 370 -1.07 43.52 -1.83
C ASP A 370 -2.34 43.32 -0.98
N PHE A 371 -2.16 42.95 0.29
CA PHE A 371 -3.26 42.65 1.22
C PHE A 371 -4.13 43.87 1.51
N THR A 372 -3.62 45.10 1.34
CA THR A 372 -4.42 46.32 1.54
C THR A 372 -5.42 46.54 0.41
N ARG A 373 -5.11 46.05 -0.80
CA ARG A 373 -5.95 46.18 -1.99
C ARG A 373 -6.85 44.97 -2.22
N TYR A 374 -6.33 43.76 -2.00
CA TYR A 374 -7.00 42.50 -2.34
C TYR A 374 -7.53 41.73 -1.13
N GLY A 375 -7.27 42.23 0.08
CA GLY A 375 -7.76 41.62 1.32
C GLY A 375 -6.83 40.54 1.88
N LEU A 376 -7.30 39.96 2.99
CA LEU A 376 -6.61 38.93 3.76
C LEU A 376 -7.32 37.59 3.57
N LEU A 377 -6.56 36.51 3.58
CA LEU A 377 -7.14 35.17 3.70
C LEU A 377 -7.28 34.80 5.17
N HIS A 378 -8.33 34.05 5.51
CA HIS A 378 -8.55 33.59 6.87
C HIS A 378 -8.27 32.10 6.99
N GLY A 379 -7.77 31.70 8.14
CA GLY A 379 -7.40 30.32 8.40
C GLY A 379 -7.42 29.96 9.88
N LYS A 380 -7.19 28.69 10.17
CA LYS A 380 -7.02 28.20 11.55
C LYS A 380 -5.77 27.34 11.68
N VAL A 381 -5.07 27.46 12.80
CA VAL A 381 -3.93 26.59 13.14
C VAL A 381 -4.43 25.16 13.29
N ARG A 382 -3.93 24.24 12.45
CA ARG A 382 -4.32 22.83 12.44
C ARG A 382 -3.40 21.99 13.30
N THR A 383 -2.09 22.18 13.17
CA THR A 383 -1.07 21.42 13.92
C THR A 383 0.16 22.28 14.14
N ILE A 384 0.90 21.99 15.20
CA ILE A 384 2.17 22.63 15.53
C ILE A 384 3.21 21.52 15.68
N SER A 385 4.37 21.67 15.04
CA SER A 385 5.49 20.74 15.20
C SER A 385 5.95 20.71 16.65
N SER A 386 6.17 19.51 17.19
CA SER A 386 6.74 19.32 18.52
C SER A 386 8.26 19.52 18.55
N ASP A 387 8.89 19.63 17.38
CA ASP A 387 10.34 19.81 17.23
C ASP A 387 10.66 21.12 16.50
N SER A 388 11.78 21.72 16.89
CA SER A 388 12.29 22.98 16.34
C SER A 388 13.22 22.73 15.15
N ILE A 389 13.07 23.51 14.10
CA ILE A 389 13.94 23.53 12.94
C ILE A 389 14.95 24.67 13.14
N ALA A 390 16.24 24.33 13.17
CA ALA A 390 17.31 25.31 13.20
C ALA A 390 17.48 25.94 11.81
N ARG A 391 17.25 27.26 11.71
CA ARG A 391 17.52 28.02 10.50
C ARG A 391 18.85 28.75 10.65
N GLU A 392 19.82 28.41 9.81
CA GLU A 392 21.05 29.19 9.66
C GLU A 392 20.70 30.51 8.95
N THR A 393 20.85 31.63 9.66
CA THR A 393 20.71 32.96 9.06
C THR A 393 22.03 33.34 8.38
N THR A 394 22.03 33.43 7.05
CA THR A 394 23.18 33.89 6.25
C THR A 394 23.43 35.40 6.34
N ASP A 395 22.85 36.10 7.31
CA ASP A 395 23.13 37.51 7.58
C ASP A 395 24.45 37.66 8.35
N LYS A 396 25.53 37.28 7.67
CA LYS A 396 26.81 37.96 7.88
C LYS A 396 26.71 39.25 7.09
N GLN A 397 26.73 40.39 7.79
CA GLN A 397 26.93 41.75 7.27
C GLN A 397 25.67 42.65 7.27
N ASN A 398 25.27 43.13 8.45
CA ASN A 398 25.28 44.58 8.72
C ASN A 398 25.07 44.91 10.21
N ASP A 399 25.99 45.73 10.69
CA ASP A 399 26.01 46.58 11.88
C ASP A 399 25.34 46.15 13.20
N LYS A 400 26.24 45.94 14.16
CA LYS A 400 26.05 46.28 15.57
C LYS A 400 25.38 47.65 15.71
N VAL A 401 24.10 47.67 16.05
CA VAL A 401 23.57 48.68 16.98
C VAL A 401 23.36 47.97 18.31
N ALA A 402 24.36 48.13 19.18
CA ALA A 402 24.29 47.76 20.58
C ALA A 402 23.22 48.63 21.26
N GLY A 403 22.09 48.05 21.65
CA GLY A 403 21.04 48.84 22.28
C GLY A 403 19.71 48.16 22.60
N SER A 404 19.66 46.85 22.84
CA SER A 404 18.49 46.22 23.45
C SER A 404 18.90 44.99 24.25
N PRO A 405 18.78 45.00 25.60
CA PRO A 405 19.06 43.85 26.44
C PRO A 405 17.83 42.93 26.44
N GLU A 406 17.62 42.20 25.35
CA GLU A 406 16.79 41.01 25.38
C GLU A 406 17.72 39.80 25.30
N ALA A 407 18.10 39.29 26.47
CA ALA A 407 18.85 38.05 26.60
C ALA A 407 17.98 36.91 26.09
N THR A 408 18.15 36.56 24.83
CA THR A 408 17.41 35.45 24.22
C THR A 408 18.20 34.17 24.42
N SER A 409 17.53 33.13 24.91
CA SER A 409 18.10 31.80 25.14
C SER A 409 18.44 31.04 23.83
N GLU A 410 18.52 31.75 22.71
CA GLU A 410 18.81 31.17 21.39
C GLU A 410 20.33 30.97 21.24
N PRO A 411 20.77 29.82 20.70
CA PRO A 411 22.19 29.61 20.40
C PRO A 411 22.69 30.67 19.42
N SER A 412 23.85 31.27 19.71
CA SER A 412 24.43 32.35 18.90
C SER A 412 24.55 31.93 17.43
N GLY A 413 23.73 32.53 16.55
CA GLY A 413 23.76 32.29 15.09
C GLY A 413 22.70 31.31 14.55
N GLN A 414 21.82 30.75 15.39
CA GLN A 414 20.71 29.90 14.93
C GLN A 414 19.38 30.39 15.50
N GLN A 415 18.44 30.71 14.63
CA GLN A 415 17.08 31.00 15.04
C GLN A 415 16.25 29.71 15.00
N LEU A 416 15.73 29.32 16.16
CA LEU A 416 14.89 28.14 16.29
C LEU A 416 13.46 28.53 15.88
N THR A 417 12.91 27.79 14.91
CA THR A 417 11.55 28.01 14.41
C THR A 417 10.75 26.72 14.46
N TYR A 418 9.45 26.83 14.69
CA TYR A 418 8.54 25.68 14.74
C TYR A 418 7.58 25.76 13.57
N ALA A 419 7.43 24.66 12.85
CA ALA A 419 6.48 24.59 11.74
C ALA A 419 5.05 24.45 12.28
N ALA A 420 4.21 25.45 11.99
CA ALA A 420 2.76 25.40 12.19
C ALA A 420 2.07 25.17 10.85
N ARG A 421 1.12 24.22 10.81
CA ARG A 421 0.25 24.01 9.65
C ARG A 421 -1.04 24.77 9.84
N ILE A 422 -1.39 25.60 8.87
CA ILE A 422 -2.55 26.48 8.91
C ILE A 422 -3.47 26.10 7.75
N SER A 423 -4.73 25.85 8.07
CA SER A 423 -5.78 25.60 7.08
C SER A 423 -6.28 26.91 6.49
N VAL A 424 -6.57 26.96 5.19
CA VAL A 424 -7.04 28.18 4.50
C VAL A 424 -8.52 28.04 4.16
N SER A 425 -9.33 29.07 4.44
CA SER A 425 -10.78 29.05 4.20
C SER A 425 -11.16 29.16 2.72
N SER A 426 -10.38 29.91 1.93
CA SER A 426 -10.54 30.05 0.48
C SER A 426 -9.19 29.88 -0.22
N GLN A 427 -9.16 29.17 -1.34
CA GLN A 427 -7.97 29.01 -2.18
C GLN A 427 -7.91 30.01 -3.34
N GLU A 428 -8.87 30.94 -3.38
CA GLU A 428 -9.03 31.90 -4.45
C GLU A 428 -9.01 33.32 -3.87
N ILE A 429 -8.24 34.19 -4.52
CA ILE A 429 -8.21 35.62 -4.26
C ILE A 429 -8.71 36.33 -5.51
N GLN A 430 -9.61 37.30 -5.32
CA GLN A 430 -10.07 38.16 -6.40
C GLN A 430 -9.04 39.27 -6.61
N VAL A 431 -8.30 39.19 -7.72
CA VAL A 431 -7.29 40.18 -8.10
C VAL A 431 -7.83 40.93 -9.31
N GLU A 432 -8.29 42.16 -9.08
CA GLU A 432 -8.97 42.99 -10.09
C GLU A 432 -10.23 42.28 -10.65
N ASP A 433 -10.30 42.00 -11.95
CA ASP A 433 -11.42 41.31 -12.61
C ASP A 433 -11.20 39.80 -12.78
N ARG A 434 -10.14 39.24 -12.17
CA ARG A 434 -9.80 37.81 -12.32
C ARG A 434 -9.68 37.13 -10.97
N THR A 435 -10.34 35.99 -10.85
CA THR A 435 -10.18 35.08 -9.71
C THR A 435 -8.90 34.27 -9.92
N VAL A 436 -7.93 34.43 -9.03
CA VAL A 436 -6.64 33.73 -9.08
C VAL A 436 -6.59 32.70 -7.97
N ARG A 437 -6.28 31.45 -8.33
CA ARG A 437 -6.09 30.36 -7.36
C ARG A 437 -4.68 30.39 -6.80
N LEU A 438 -4.53 30.08 -5.51
CA LEU A 438 -3.23 29.98 -4.88
C LEU A 438 -2.42 28.81 -5.48
N SER A 439 -1.15 29.04 -5.77
CA SER A 439 -0.21 28.01 -6.23
C SER A 439 0.68 27.51 -5.07
N PRO A 440 1.01 26.21 -5.02
CA PRO A 440 2.05 25.70 -4.14
C PRO A 440 3.37 26.47 -4.30
N GLY A 441 4.04 26.77 -3.18
CA GLY A 441 5.33 27.45 -3.16
C GLY A 441 5.27 28.98 -3.04
N MET A 442 4.08 29.61 -3.09
CA MET A 442 3.96 31.06 -2.86
C MET A 442 4.33 31.41 -1.41
N ALA A 443 5.09 32.50 -1.27
CA ALA A 443 5.47 33.07 0.03
C ALA A 443 4.29 33.83 0.65
N ILE A 444 4.15 33.68 1.96
CA ILE A 444 3.04 34.23 2.72
C ILE A 444 3.50 34.60 4.14
N THR A 445 2.79 35.54 4.73
CA THR A 445 2.96 35.93 6.14
C THR A 445 1.68 35.63 6.90
N ALA A 446 1.75 34.76 7.90
CA ALA A 446 0.64 34.36 8.74
C ALA A 446 0.68 35.12 10.08
N GLU A 447 -0.40 35.82 10.42
CA GLU A 447 -0.60 36.48 11.70
C GLU A 447 -1.58 35.66 12.53
N ILE A 448 -1.03 34.92 13.51
CA ILE A 448 -1.78 34.02 14.37
C ILE A 448 -2.25 34.79 15.59
N LYS A 449 -3.56 34.83 15.87
CA LYS A 449 -4.13 35.50 17.04
C LYS A 449 -3.94 34.63 18.29
N THR A 450 -2.93 34.95 19.09
CA THR A 450 -2.54 34.17 20.29
C THR A 450 -3.28 34.61 21.56
N GLY A 451 -3.96 35.75 21.53
CA GLY A 451 -4.84 36.20 22.61
C GLY A 451 -5.24 37.65 22.49
N SER A 452 -5.96 38.15 23.48
CA SER A 452 -6.38 39.56 23.57
C SER A 452 -5.82 40.19 24.84
N ARG A 453 -5.16 41.34 24.74
CA ARG A 453 -4.62 42.07 25.89
C ARG A 453 -5.30 43.42 26.05
N ARG A 454 -5.56 43.81 27.31
CA ARG A 454 -6.09 45.15 27.62
C ARG A 454 -5.01 46.22 27.44
N ILE A 455 -5.39 47.39 26.94
CA ILE A 455 -4.47 48.51 26.68
C ILE A 455 -3.75 48.95 27.96
N ILE A 456 -4.46 49.00 29.09
CA ILE A 456 -3.86 49.32 30.40
C ILE A 456 -2.70 48.38 30.77
N GLY A 457 -2.72 47.14 30.27
CA GLY A 457 -1.67 46.16 30.49
C GLY A 457 -0.35 46.44 29.74
N TYR A 458 -0.37 47.20 28.65
CA TYR A 458 0.86 47.66 27.97
C TYR A 458 1.52 48.83 28.70
N LEU A 459 0.72 49.73 29.29
CA LEU A 459 1.22 50.85 30.11
C LEU A 459 1.83 50.38 31.43
N LEU A 460 1.25 49.37 32.07
CA LEU A 460 1.71 48.85 33.35
C LEU A 460 2.80 47.78 33.25
N SER A 461 3.04 47.18 32.08
CA SER A 461 4.01 46.07 31.96
C SER A 461 5.45 46.41 32.36
N PRO A 462 6.00 47.59 32.04
CA PRO A 462 7.37 47.93 32.45
C PRO A 462 7.48 48.00 33.98
N VAL A 463 6.49 48.61 34.65
CA VAL A 463 6.45 48.74 36.12
C VAL A 463 6.35 47.36 36.78
N MET A 464 5.56 46.45 36.20
CA MET A 464 5.40 45.08 36.70
C MET A 464 6.71 44.26 36.55
N LYS A 465 7.43 44.44 35.44
CA LYS A 465 8.70 43.75 35.16
C LYS A 465 9.78 44.16 36.16
N TYR A 466 9.90 45.47 36.43
CA TYR A 466 10.81 45.98 37.46
C TYR A 466 10.48 45.41 38.85
N ARG A 467 9.20 45.32 39.24
CA ARG A 467 8.84 44.74 40.55
C ARG A 467 9.26 43.27 40.69
N GLN A 468 9.26 42.49 39.62
CA GLN A 468 9.65 41.07 39.65
C GLN A 468 11.17 40.86 39.55
N GLU A 469 11.90 41.75 38.86
CA GLU A 469 13.37 41.72 38.78
C GLU A 469 14.03 42.31 40.03
N SER A 470 13.46 43.36 40.66
CA SER A 470 14.04 44.02 41.83
C SER A 470 13.92 43.25 43.16
N PHE A 471 13.08 42.21 43.24
CA PHE A 471 12.97 41.34 44.43
C PHE A 471 13.71 40.00 44.26
N ARG A 472 14.48 39.84 43.19
CA ARG A 472 15.38 38.70 43.00
C ARG A 472 16.77 39.21 42.67
N GLU A 473 17.52 39.51 43.73
CA GLU A 473 18.97 39.66 43.65
C GLU A 473 19.61 38.28 43.41
N ARG A 474 20.72 38.28 42.68
CA ARG A 474 21.49 37.09 42.32
C ARG A 474 22.49 36.73 43.40
#